data_AF-A0A369QN77-F1
#
_entry.id   AF-A0A369QN77-F1
#
_cell.length_a   1.000
_cell.length_b   1.000
_cell.length_c   1.000
_cell.angle_alpha   90.00
_cell.angle_beta   90.00
_cell.angle_gamma   90.00
#
_symmetry.space_group_name_H-M   'P 1'
#
loop_
_entity.id
_entity.type
_entity.pdbx_description
1 polymer ?
#
loop_
_entity_poly.entity_id
_entity_poly.type
_entity_poly.pdbx_seq_one_letter_code
_entity_poly.pdbx_strand_id
1 'polypeptide(L)'
;MKNRKFTQLLTTLIVVLLFGCAKDPEGTQRQMQLQSVGYTGTMPNGWQFGKTNIIANNSVKGPSAPQDGSYILHSFTVADTLNGYSIIVELPLIKYSNDYIADTDLPAAVKSYYPYDRVKEKLAVGNKILLSMLHRDVTTGFRLQMRDDKNYSFYGADYAQDATSYLKITELIEGTEPDPVLGQVKTLEVIFEINALMTRIYPAEPGLNPAAPVKGLLRMKYREL
;
A
#
# COMPACT_ATOMS: atom_id res chain seq x y z
N MET A 1 -47.88 17.74 48.82
CA MET A 1 -47.79 16.53 47.97
C MET A 1 -47.37 16.94 46.57
N LYS A 2 -46.07 16.88 46.25
CA LYS A 2 -45.51 17.31 44.96
C LYS A 2 -44.39 16.36 44.51
N ASN A 3 -44.63 15.67 43.41
CA ASN A 3 -43.72 15.12 42.39
C ASN A 3 -42.44 14.37 42.81
N ARG A 4 -42.53 13.45 43.79
CA ARG A 4 -41.50 12.41 44.00
C ARG A 4 -41.45 11.34 42.90
N LYS A 5 -42.46 11.27 42.03
CA LYS A 5 -42.56 10.24 40.97
C LYS A 5 -41.74 10.52 39.71
N PHE A 6 -41.33 11.78 39.48
CA PHE A 6 -40.59 12.14 38.27
C PHE A 6 -39.09 11.81 38.38
N THR A 7 -38.53 11.93 39.58
CA THR A 7 -37.11 11.64 39.85
C THR A 7 -36.78 10.15 39.78
N GLN A 8 -37.75 9.27 40.09
CA GLN A 8 -37.59 7.81 40.00
C GLN A 8 -37.66 7.29 38.55
N LEU A 9 -38.43 7.96 37.68
CA LEU A 9 -38.50 7.57 36.26
C LEU A 9 -37.19 7.92 35.53
N LEU A 10 -36.58 9.06 35.85
CA LEU A 10 -35.34 9.52 35.21
C LEU A 10 -34.11 8.69 35.64
N THR A 11 -34.07 8.23 36.88
CA THR A 11 -32.98 7.36 37.38
C THR A 11 -33.07 5.94 36.82
N THR A 12 -34.27 5.43 36.59
CA THR A 12 -34.44 4.08 36.00
C THR A 12 -34.04 4.04 34.53
N LEU A 13 -34.27 5.11 33.76
CA LEU A 13 -33.89 5.19 32.34
C LEU A 13 -32.35 5.23 32.14
N ILE A 14 -31.62 5.85 33.07
CA ILE A 14 -30.14 5.95 33.00
C ILE A 14 -29.47 4.62 33.37
N VAL A 15 -30.06 3.83 34.27
CA VAL A 15 -29.50 2.52 34.67
C VAL A 15 -29.70 1.45 33.58
N VAL A 16 -30.80 1.49 32.81
CA VAL A 16 -31.03 0.54 31.71
C VAL A 16 -30.12 0.83 30.50
N LEU A 17 -29.71 2.08 30.28
CA LEU A 17 -28.76 2.43 29.21
C LEU A 17 -27.31 2.05 29.50
N LEU A 18 -26.95 1.76 30.76
CA LEU A 18 -25.58 1.41 31.17
C LEU A 18 -25.31 -0.10 31.26
N PHE A 19 -26.34 -0.95 31.17
CA PHE A 19 -26.21 -2.40 31.34
C PHE A 19 -26.60 -3.23 30.11
N GLY A 20 -26.68 -2.62 28.93
CA GLY A 20 -26.78 -3.33 27.64
C GLY A 20 -25.43 -3.79 27.11
N CYS A 21 -24.75 -4.70 27.82
CA CYS A 21 -23.55 -5.37 27.33
C CYS A 21 -23.91 -6.39 26.24
N ALA A 22 -23.46 -6.16 25.00
CA ALA A 22 -23.10 -7.26 24.13
C ALA A 22 -21.60 -7.53 24.30
N LYS A 23 -21.29 -8.64 24.95
CA LYS A 23 -19.96 -9.26 24.96
C LYS A 23 -19.64 -9.66 23.52
N ASP A 24 -18.54 -9.14 22.97
CA ASP A 24 -17.83 -9.83 21.89
C ASP A 24 -16.64 -10.57 22.52
N PRO A 25 -16.55 -11.90 22.38
CA PRO A 25 -15.44 -12.68 22.89
C PRO A 25 -14.24 -12.56 21.95
N GLU A 26 -13.08 -12.29 22.55
CA GLU A 26 -11.74 -12.69 22.09
C GLU A 26 -11.43 -12.57 20.58
N GLY A 27 -10.93 -11.38 20.21
CA GLY A 27 -10.35 -11.08 18.91
C GLY A 27 -9.61 -9.75 18.93
N THR A 28 -8.44 -9.77 19.55
CA THR A 28 -7.31 -8.82 19.53
C THR A 28 -7.35 -7.65 18.51
N GLN A 29 -7.15 -6.43 19.04
CA GLN A 29 -6.81 -5.15 18.37
C GLN A 29 -7.79 -4.55 17.33
N ARG A 30 -8.72 -3.71 17.81
CA ARG A 30 -9.27 -2.60 17.00
C ARG A 30 -8.63 -1.27 17.38
N GLN A 31 -7.53 -0.92 16.72
CA GLN A 31 -7.20 0.48 16.44
C GLN A 31 -6.86 0.61 14.96
N MET A 32 -7.88 0.81 14.13
CA MET A 32 -7.69 1.28 12.76
C MET A 32 -8.28 2.69 12.63
N GLN A 33 -7.40 3.68 12.48
CA GLN A 33 -7.75 4.94 11.82
C GLN A 33 -6.59 5.42 10.94
N LEU A 34 -6.57 4.96 9.68
CA LEU A 34 -5.93 5.64 8.56
C LEU A 34 -7.03 6.45 7.87
N GLN A 35 -7.08 7.77 8.06
CA GLN A 35 -8.22 8.57 7.58
C GLN A 35 -8.21 8.88 6.06
N SER A 36 -7.30 8.31 5.27
CA SER A 36 -7.58 7.93 3.87
C SER A 36 -6.41 7.16 3.22
N VAL A 37 -5.17 7.60 3.36
CA VAL A 37 -3.96 6.98 2.76
C VAL A 37 -2.77 7.24 3.68
N GLY A 38 -1.83 6.31 3.81
CA GLY A 38 -0.63 6.50 4.63
C GLY A 38 0.08 5.21 5.05
N TYR A 39 1.10 5.36 5.88
CA TYR A 39 1.82 4.23 6.48
C TYR A 39 1.93 4.39 7.99
N THR A 40 1.84 3.29 8.71
CA THR A 40 2.11 3.22 10.15
C THR A 40 2.92 1.97 10.42
N GLY A 41 4.15 2.15 10.90
CA GLY A 41 5.08 1.05 11.11
C GLY A 41 6.51 1.53 11.25
N THR A 42 7.45 0.59 11.20
CA THR A 42 8.87 0.87 11.15
C THR A 42 9.30 1.14 9.71
N MET A 43 10.21 2.09 9.52
CA MET A 43 10.90 2.34 8.25
C MET A 43 12.38 1.96 8.40
N PRO A 44 13.13 1.77 7.29
CA PRO A 44 14.57 1.55 7.35
C PRO A 44 15.28 2.66 8.13
N ASN A 45 16.36 2.30 8.84
CA ASN A 45 17.21 3.24 9.58
C ASN A 45 16.48 4.15 10.58
N GLY A 46 15.35 3.70 11.11
CA GLY A 46 14.60 4.42 12.14
C GLY A 46 13.83 5.66 11.62
N TRP A 47 13.69 5.81 10.30
CA TRP A 47 12.91 6.91 9.74
C TRP A 47 11.47 6.89 10.28
N GLN A 48 10.89 8.08 10.42
CA GLN A 48 9.51 8.24 10.85
C GLN A 48 8.70 8.73 9.66
N PHE A 49 7.79 7.87 9.18
CA PHE A 49 6.84 8.27 8.16
C PHE A 49 5.78 9.17 8.81
N GLY A 50 5.60 10.37 8.26
CA GLY A 50 4.69 11.37 8.76
C GLY A 50 3.22 10.96 8.67
N LYS A 51 2.37 11.76 9.32
CA LYS A 51 0.90 11.56 9.34
C LYS A 51 0.13 12.62 8.56
N THR A 52 0.82 13.65 8.08
CA THR A 52 0.25 14.81 7.37
C THR A 52 1.00 15.04 6.06
N ASN A 53 0.40 15.80 5.13
CA ASN A 53 0.97 16.06 3.81
C ASN A 53 1.33 14.78 3.03
N ILE A 54 0.45 13.77 3.17
CA ILE A 54 0.56 12.48 2.49
C ILE A 54 -0.14 12.54 1.14
N ILE A 55 0.56 12.15 0.08
CA ILE A 55 0.02 12.09 -1.28
C ILE A 55 0.07 10.64 -1.77
N ALA A 56 -1.04 10.15 -2.34
CA ALA A 56 -1.07 8.92 -3.10
C ALA A 56 -1.05 9.21 -4.60
N ASN A 57 -0.26 8.45 -5.34
CA ASN A 57 -0.21 8.51 -6.80
C ASN A 57 -0.05 7.12 -7.40
N ASN A 58 -0.58 6.95 -8.61
CA ASN A 58 -0.30 5.78 -9.44
C ASN A 58 0.76 6.21 -10.45
N SER A 59 1.71 5.34 -10.75
CA SER A 59 2.65 5.58 -11.84
C SER A 59 2.68 4.40 -12.78
N VAL A 60 2.79 4.70 -14.07
CA VAL A 60 2.97 3.69 -15.10
C VAL A 60 4.21 4.04 -15.89
N LYS A 61 5.06 3.05 -16.06
CA LYS A 61 6.25 3.17 -16.89
C LYS A 61 6.20 2.12 -17.97
N GLY A 62 6.46 2.57 -19.20
CA GLY A 62 6.79 1.69 -20.32
C GLY A 62 8.21 1.15 -20.17
N PRO A 63 8.69 0.45 -21.20
CA PRO A 63 9.61 -0.68 -21.08
C PRO A 63 10.58 -0.55 -19.89
N SER A 64 10.22 -1.19 -18.77
CA SER A 64 11.09 -1.31 -17.61
C SER A 64 11.94 -2.57 -17.80
N ALA A 65 13.17 -2.41 -18.27
CA ALA A 65 13.98 -3.56 -18.68
C ALA A 65 14.37 -4.46 -17.49
N PRO A 66 14.34 -5.78 -17.70
CA PRO A 66 15.48 -6.60 -17.31
C PRO A 66 15.88 -7.52 -18.47
N GLN A 67 16.29 -6.89 -19.57
CA GLN A 67 17.13 -7.42 -20.66
C GLN A 67 16.51 -8.18 -21.86
N ASP A 68 15.28 -8.74 -21.82
CA ASP A 68 14.75 -9.59 -22.92
C ASP A 68 13.31 -9.27 -23.42
N GLY A 69 12.92 -7.99 -23.49
CA GLY A 69 11.64 -7.54 -24.09
C GLY A 69 10.93 -6.43 -23.32
N SER A 70 9.77 -6.00 -23.82
CA SER A 70 9.01 -4.89 -23.22
C SER A 70 7.99 -5.34 -22.15
N TYR A 71 8.09 -4.69 -21.00
CA TYR A 71 7.17 -4.83 -19.87
C TYR A 71 6.49 -3.50 -19.57
N ILE A 72 5.24 -3.58 -19.10
CA ILE A 72 4.56 -2.44 -18.49
C ILE A 72 4.59 -2.63 -16.98
N LEU A 73 5.00 -1.58 -16.31
CA LEU A 73 4.99 -1.46 -14.87
C LEU A 73 3.80 -0.60 -14.45
N HIS A 74 3.07 -1.06 -13.45
CA HIS A 74 2.12 -0.23 -12.70
C HIS A 74 2.53 -0.24 -11.23
N SER A 75 2.64 0.95 -10.63
CA SER A 75 2.98 1.08 -9.22
C SER A 75 2.09 2.08 -8.50
N PHE A 76 1.91 1.84 -7.21
CA PHE A 76 1.31 2.77 -6.27
C PHE A 76 2.42 3.44 -5.48
N THR A 77 2.29 4.73 -5.22
CA THR A 77 3.19 5.49 -4.37
C THR A 77 2.39 6.16 -3.29
N VAL A 78 2.88 6.11 -2.05
CA VAL A 78 2.46 7.00 -0.97
C VAL A 78 3.68 7.80 -0.53
N ALA A 79 3.57 9.14 -0.58
CA ALA A 79 4.67 10.05 -0.31
C ALA A 79 4.35 10.96 0.87
N ASP A 80 5.25 11.02 1.84
CA ASP A 80 5.33 12.04 2.87
C ASP A 80 6.18 13.20 2.34
N THR A 81 5.49 14.23 1.86
CA THR A 81 6.14 15.38 1.22
C THR A 81 6.87 16.30 2.20
N LEU A 82 6.52 16.25 3.49
CA LEU A 82 7.19 17.06 4.52
C LEU A 82 8.57 16.47 4.85
N ASN A 83 8.62 15.17 5.09
CA ASN A 83 9.85 14.50 5.45
C ASN A 83 10.66 14.07 4.22
N GLY A 84 10.04 13.98 3.03
CA GLY A 84 10.69 13.59 1.79
C GLY A 84 10.88 12.08 1.69
N TYR A 85 9.91 11.31 2.18
CA TYR A 85 9.92 9.86 2.13
C TYR A 85 8.83 9.35 1.21
N SER A 86 9.09 8.28 0.47
CA SER A 86 8.05 7.62 -0.34
C SER A 86 8.11 6.10 -0.23
N ILE A 87 6.95 5.47 -0.24
CA ILE A 87 6.78 4.01 -0.26
C ILE A 87 6.10 3.66 -1.57
N ILE A 88 6.73 2.75 -2.33
CA ILE A 88 6.28 2.36 -3.66
C ILE A 88 6.00 0.87 -3.65
N VAL A 89 4.80 0.48 -4.09
CA VAL A 89 4.42 -0.91 -4.33
C VAL A 89 4.23 -1.10 -5.82
N GLU A 90 5.04 -1.95 -6.42
CA GLU A 90 4.94 -2.34 -7.82
C GLU A 90 4.08 -3.60 -7.94
N LEU A 91 3.09 -3.57 -8.84
CA LEU A 91 2.36 -4.76 -9.24
C LEU A 91 3.27 -5.69 -10.04
N PRO A 92 2.97 -7.02 -10.09
CA PRO A 92 3.66 -7.91 -10.99
C PRO A 92 3.57 -7.39 -12.43
N LEU A 93 4.73 -7.24 -13.07
CA LEU A 93 4.88 -6.63 -14.39
C LEU A 93 4.16 -7.48 -15.44
N ILE A 94 3.68 -6.84 -16.49
CA ILE A 94 3.04 -7.53 -17.62
C ILE A 94 3.99 -7.46 -18.81
N LYS A 95 4.49 -8.62 -19.24
CA LYS A 95 5.18 -8.75 -20.52
C LYS A 95 4.15 -8.59 -21.63
N TYR A 96 4.40 -7.68 -22.56
CA TYR A 96 3.49 -7.44 -23.68
C TYR A 96 4.17 -7.57 -25.04
N SER A 97 5.50 -7.60 -25.07
CA SER A 97 6.28 -7.90 -26.28
C SER A 97 7.52 -8.72 -25.91
N ASN A 98 7.90 -9.64 -26.79
CA ASN A 98 9.19 -10.32 -26.71
C ASN A 98 10.34 -9.43 -27.17
N ASP A 99 10.05 -8.45 -28.02
CA ASP A 99 11.02 -7.46 -28.50
C ASP A 99 10.92 -6.18 -27.66
N TYR A 100 12.04 -5.45 -27.55
CA TYR A 100 12.06 -4.13 -26.95
C TYR A 100 11.40 -3.10 -27.88
N ILE A 101 10.51 -2.30 -27.31
CA ILE A 101 9.74 -1.25 -28.00
C ILE A 101 9.90 0.04 -27.20
N ALA A 102 10.66 1.00 -27.74
CA ALA A 102 10.94 2.27 -27.08
C ALA A 102 9.71 3.18 -26.97
N ASP A 103 8.91 3.24 -28.04
CA ASP A 103 7.78 4.15 -28.16
C ASP A 103 6.47 3.42 -27.88
N THR A 104 6.07 3.44 -26.62
CA THR A 104 4.75 2.94 -26.20
C THR A 104 3.86 4.12 -25.87
N ASP A 105 2.66 4.18 -26.47
CA ASP A 105 1.59 5.06 -25.98
C ASP A 105 1.18 4.58 -24.58
N LEU A 106 1.78 5.19 -23.55
CA LEU A 106 1.60 4.77 -22.16
C LEU A 106 0.14 4.83 -21.72
N PRO A 107 -0.61 5.93 -21.92
CA PRO A 107 -2.04 5.94 -21.62
C PRO A 107 -2.84 4.79 -22.24
N ALA A 108 -2.65 4.50 -23.54
CA ALA A 108 -3.35 3.40 -24.20
C ALA A 108 -2.93 2.02 -23.66
N ALA A 109 -1.62 1.87 -23.38
CA ALA A 109 -1.07 0.67 -22.78
C ALA A 109 -1.61 0.44 -21.36
N VAL A 110 -1.80 1.49 -20.55
CA VAL A 110 -2.39 1.36 -19.20
C VAL A 110 -3.77 0.75 -19.27
N LYS A 111 -4.65 1.30 -20.10
CA LYS A 111 -6.03 0.81 -20.26
C LYS A 111 -6.06 -0.63 -20.76
N SER A 112 -5.10 -0.99 -21.61
CA SER A 112 -5.04 -2.33 -22.21
C SER A 112 -4.47 -3.38 -21.24
N TYR A 113 -3.44 -3.05 -20.46
CA TYR A 113 -2.69 -4.03 -19.68
C TYR A 113 -3.01 -3.99 -18.18
N TYR A 114 -3.40 -2.84 -17.62
CA TYR A 114 -3.85 -2.71 -16.23
C TYR A 114 -5.25 -2.08 -16.14
N PRO A 115 -6.28 -2.67 -16.79
CA PRO A 115 -7.66 -2.26 -16.56
C PRO A 115 -8.06 -2.52 -15.09
N TYR A 116 -9.06 -1.79 -14.61
CA TYR A 116 -9.52 -1.85 -13.21
C TYR A 116 -9.69 -3.29 -12.69
N ASP A 117 -10.39 -4.15 -13.43
CA ASP A 117 -10.66 -5.52 -12.98
C ASP A 117 -9.40 -6.38 -12.84
N ARG A 118 -8.39 -6.15 -13.69
CA ARG A 118 -7.11 -6.85 -13.61
C ARG A 118 -6.23 -6.33 -12.48
N VAL A 119 -6.29 -5.03 -12.20
CA VAL A 119 -5.65 -4.43 -11.02
C VAL A 119 -6.29 -5.01 -9.76
N LYS A 120 -7.62 -5.06 -9.70
CA LYS A 120 -8.39 -5.67 -8.61
C LYS A 120 -8.03 -7.13 -8.38
N GLU A 121 -7.93 -7.93 -9.44
CA GLU A 121 -7.52 -9.34 -9.36
C GLU A 121 -6.12 -9.49 -8.74
N LYS A 122 -5.13 -8.73 -9.23
CA LYS A 122 -3.77 -8.73 -8.67
C LYS A 122 -3.80 -8.35 -7.18
N LEU A 123 -4.66 -7.40 -6.81
CA LEU A 123 -4.84 -6.89 -5.46
C LEU A 123 -5.84 -7.68 -4.59
N ALA A 124 -6.29 -8.86 -5.02
CA ALA A 124 -7.21 -9.67 -4.22
C ALA A 124 -6.65 -9.93 -2.80
N VAL A 125 -7.52 -9.92 -1.79
CA VAL A 125 -7.14 -10.12 -0.38
C VAL A 125 -6.37 -11.44 -0.20
N GLY A 126 -5.28 -11.40 0.58
CA GLY A 126 -4.45 -12.57 0.86
C GLY A 126 -2.95 -12.30 0.78
N ASN A 127 -2.18 -13.37 1.02
CA ASN A 127 -0.72 -13.32 0.96
C ASN A 127 -0.24 -13.11 -0.49
N LYS A 128 0.75 -12.25 -0.66
CA LYS A 128 1.36 -11.94 -1.95
C LYS A 128 2.83 -12.35 -1.93
N ILE A 129 3.31 -12.77 -3.10
CA ILE A 129 4.72 -12.99 -3.34
C ILE A 129 5.39 -11.61 -3.35
N LEU A 130 6.30 -11.37 -2.40
CA LEU A 130 7.16 -10.19 -2.38
C LEU A 130 8.51 -10.56 -2.99
N LEU A 131 8.83 -9.95 -4.12
CA LEU A 131 10.06 -10.18 -4.84
C LEU A 131 11.15 -9.23 -4.36
N SER A 132 12.38 -9.73 -4.35
CA SER A 132 13.55 -8.87 -4.28
C SER A 132 13.63 -7.95 -5.50
N MET A 133 14.17 -6.75 -5.29
CA MET A 133 14.47 -5.82 -6.39
C MET A 133 15.45 -6.41 -7.41
N LEU A 134 16.26 -7.40 -7.02
CA LEU A 134 17.22 -8.08 -7.87
C LEU A 134 16.67 -9.38 -8.49
N HIS A 135 15.40 -9.73 -8.22
CA HIS A 135 14.81 -10.96 -8.73
C HIS A 135 14.64 -10.91 -10.25
N ARG A 136 15.02 -12.00 -10.94
CA ARG A 136 15.04 -12.08 -12.41
C ARG A 136 13.64 -12.11 -13.02
N ASP A 137 12.72 -12.88 -12.45
CA ASP A 137 11.34 -12.97 -12.96
C ASP A 137 10.43 -11.93 -12.30
N VAL A 138 10.22 -10.83 -13.00
CA VAL A 138 9.47 -9.67 -12.52
C VAL A 138 7.94 -9.81 -12.61
N THR A 139 7.45 -10.94 -13.15
CA THR A 139 6.02 -11.12 -13.48
C THR A 139 5.23 -11.88 -12.41
N THR A 140 5.92 -12.50 -11.45
CA THR A 140 5.34 -13.46 -10.51
C THR A 140 4.91 -12.85 -9.18
N GLY A 141 5.36 -11.64 -8.86
CA GLY A 141 5.12 -11.04 -7.56
C GLY A 141 5.27 -9.53 -7.52
N PHE A 142 4.97 -9.00 -6.36
CA PHE A 142 5.02 -7.58 -6.04
C PHE A 142 6.45 -7.17 -5.72
N ARG A 143 6.77 -5.89 -5.89
CA ARG A 143 7.99 -5.30 -5.33
C ARG A 143 7.64 -4.16 -4.40
N LEU A 144 8.39 -4.05 -3.31
CA LEU A 144 8.25 -2.98 -2.33
C LEU A 144 9.55 -2.19 -2.28
N GLN A 145 9.42 -0.88 -2.42
CA GLN A 145 10.53 0.06 -2.28
C GLN A 145 10.17 1.15 -1.27
N MET A 146 11.19 1.62 -0.57
CA MET A 146 11.12 2.80 0.29
C MET A 146 12.24 3.75 -0.09
N ARG A 147 11.91 5.03 -0.22
CA ARG A 147 12.85 6.06 -0.66
C ARG A 147 12.95 7.18 0.35
N ASP A 148 14.15 7.69 0.47
CA ASP A 148 14.45 9.01 1.02
C ASP A 148 14.86 9.90 -0.15
N ASP A 149 13.91 10.73 -0.57
CA ASP A 149 14.01 11.59 -1.74
C ASP A 149 14.92 12.80 -1.46
N LYS A 150 15.16 13.16 -0.20
CA LYS A 150 16.11 14.23 0.17
C LYS A 150 17.56 13.75 0.07
N ASN A 151 17.81 12.52 0.52
CA ASN A 151 19.14 11.92 0.53
C ASN A 151 19.38 10.97 -0.66
N TYR A 152 18.50 10.98 -1.66
CA TYR A 152 18.55 10.13 -2.86
C TYR A 152 18.87 8.67 -2.52
N SER A 153 18.23 8.13 -1.49
CA SER A 153 18.49 6.79 -0.99
C SER A 153 17.29 5.89 -1.19
N PHE A 154 17.55 4.67 -1.65
CA PHE A 154 16.52 3.73 -2.07
C PHE A 154 16.72 2.42 -1.35
N TYR A 155 15.64 1.84 -0.86
CA TYR A 155 15.61 0.56 -0.17
C TYR A 155 14.61 -0.33 -0.91
N GLY A 156 15.02 -1.56 -1.15
CA GLY A 156 14.18 -2.57 -1.77
C GLY A 156 14.02 -3.76 -0.85
N ALA A 157 12.90 -4.48 -0.99
CA ALA A 157 12.77 -5.78 -0.37
C ALA A 157 13.98 -6.64 -0.77
N ASP A 158 14.66 -7.21 0.21
CA ASP A 158 15.75 -8.14 -0.04
C ASP A 158 15.21 -9.55 -0.20
N TYR A 159 15.93 -10.39 -0.95
CA TYR A 159 15.73 -11.83 -0.92
C TYR A 159 16.39 -12.38 0.35
N ALA A 160 15.92 -11.92 1.50
CA ALA A 160 16.34 -12.56 2.72
C ALA A 160 15.69 -13.95 2.72
N GLN A 161 16.53 -14.98 2.82
CA GLN A 161 16.20 -16.40 2.94
C GLN A 161 15.33 -16.75 4.15
N ASP A 162 14.64 -15.77 4.75
CA ASP A 162 13.91 -15.88 5.97
C ASP A 162 12.42 -16.04 5.65
N ALA A 163 11.83 -17.14 6.10
CA ALA A 163 10.42 -17.51 5.88
C ALA A 163 9.41 -16.52 6.51
N THR A 164 9.89 -15.37 7.00
CA THR A 164 9.15 -14.38 7.78
C THR A 164 8.77 -13.12 6.99
N SER A 165 9.41 -12.87 5.84
CA SER A 165 9.09 -11.72 4.99
C SER A 165 7.80 -11.96 4.19
N TYR A 166 6.81 -11.07 4.32
CA TYR A 166 5.56 -11.12 3.60
C TYR A 166 5.03 -9.73 3.24
N LEU A 167 4.24 -9.72 2.17
CA LEU A 167 3.28 -8.68 1.85
C LEU A 167 1.90 -9.34 1.83
N LYS A 168 0.97 -8.87 2.66
CA LYS A 168 -0.39 -9.41 2.70
C LYS A 168 -1.38 -8.29 2.46
N ILE A 169 -2.31 -8.48 1.55
CA ILE A 169 -3.43 -7.57 1.39
C ILE A 169 -4.50 -8.00 2.37
N THR A 170 -4.83 -7.12 3.32
CA THR A 170 -5.81 -7.41 4.38
C THR A 170 -7.19 -6.89 4.03
N GLU A 171 -7.26 -5.82 3.24
CA GLU A 171 -8.53 -5.19 2.87
C GLU A 171 -8.43 -4.55 1.49
N LEU A 172 -9.55 -4.61 0.77
CA LEU A 172 -9.75 -3.97 -0.53
C LEU A 172 -11.14 -3.31 -0.52
N ILE A 173 -11.18 -1.99 -0.75
CA ILE A 173 -12.41 -1.20 -0.74
C ILE A 173 -12.60 -0.58 -2.12
N GLU A 174 -13.70 -0.92 -2.78
CA GLU A 174 -14.07 -0.35 -4.08
C GLU A 174 -14.78 1.00 -3.89
N GLY A 175 -14.54 1.92 -4.82
CA GLY A 175 -15.17 3.23 -4.79
C GLY A 175 -15.19 3.90 -6.15
N THR A 176 -15.65 5.14 -6.14
CA THR A 176 -15.61 6.03 -7.30
C THR A 176 -15.29 7.44 -6.87
N GLU A 177 -14.60 8.20 -7.72
CA GLU A 177 -14.30 9.60 -7.47
C GLU A 177 -14.57 10.45 -8.71
N PRO A 178 -14.93 11.74 -8.54
CA PRO A 178 -14.96 12.66 -9.66
C PRO A 178 -13.53 12.95 -10.16
N ASP A 179 -13.39 12.97 -11.47
CA ASP A 179 -12.23 13.45 -12.22
C ASP A 179 -12.67 14.58 -13.16
N PRO A 180 -11.95 15.72 -13.17
CA PRO A 180 -12.32 16.86 -14.01
C PRO A 180 -12.25 16.58 -15.51
N VAL A 181 -11.51 15.55 -15.95
CA VAL A 181 -11.31 15.19 -17.36
C VAL A 181 -12.11 13.94 -17.73
N LEU A 182 -12.07 12.91 -16.89
CA LEU A 182 -12.63 11.59 -17.16
C LEU A 182 -14.05 11.40 -16.60
N GLY A 183 -14.58 12.36 -15.85
CA GLY A 183 -15.87 12.21 -15.17
C GLY A 183 -15.75 11.30 -13.95
N GLN A 184 -16.66 10.36 -13.76
CA GLN A 184 -16.60 9.46 -12.60
C GLN A 184 -15.63 8.29 -12.88
N VAL A 185 -14.54 8.21 -12.13
CA VAL A 185 -13.52 7.16 -12.26
C VAL A 185 -13.61 6.16 -11.11
N LYS A 186 -13.32 4.89 -11.39
CA LYS A 186 -13.31 3.85 -10.37
C LYS A 186 -12.03 3.93 -9.53
N THR A 187 -12.14 3.59 -8.25
CA THR A 187 -11.02 3.60 -7.30
C THR A 187 -10.97 2.31 -6.48
N LEU A 188 -9.77 1.95 -6.04
CA LEU A 188 -9.54 0.89 -5.07
C LEU A 188 -8.68 1.44 -3.93
N GLU A 189 -9.16 1.36 -2.70
CA GLU A 189 -8.32 1.55 -1.52
C GLU A 189 -7.84 0.20 -1.03
N VAL A 190 -6.53 0.08 -0.81
CA VAL A 190 -5.89 -1.20 -0.49
C VAL A 190 -5.06 -1.06 0.77
N ILE A 191 -5.29 -1.98 1.71
CA ILE A 191 -4.51 -2.06 2.95
C ILE A 191 -3.58 -3.27 2.89
N PHE A 192 -2.29 -2.98 2.97
CA PHE A 192 -1.21 -3.95 3.02
C PHE A 192 -0.69 -4.07 4.45
N GLU A 193 -0.58 -5.30 4.93
CA GLU A 193 0.26 -5.66 6.06
C GLU A 193 1.63 -6.08 5.53
N ILE A 194 2.67 -5.40 6.05
CA ILE A 194 4.05 -5.57 5.62
C ILE A 194 4.86 -6.13 6.78
N ASN A 195 5.67 -7.14 6.50
CA ASN A 195 6.82 -7.52 7.30
C ASN A 195 7.93 -7.89 6.32
N ALA A 196 9.01 -7.12 6.23
CA ALA A 196 10.03 -7.39 5.24
C ALA A 196 11.39 -6.89 5.70
N LEU A 197 12.43 -7.57 5.24
CA LEU A 197 13.81 -7.08 5.32
C LEU A 197 14.10 -6.22 4.09
N MET A 198 14.57 -5.00 4.32
CA MET A 198 14.83 -4.00 3.29
C MET A 198 16.31 -3.69 3.22
N THR A 199 16.91 -3.86 2.04
CA THR A 199 18.32 -3.53 1.79
C THR A 199 18.41 -2.26 0.96
N ARG A 200 19.38 -1.39 1.30
CA ARG A 200 19.64 -0.18 0.50
C ARG A 200 20.18 -0.59 -0.87
N ILE A 201 19.47 -0.19 -1.93
CA ILE A 201 19.82 -0.48 -3.33
C ILE A 201 20.54 0.70 -4.01
N TYR A 202 20.39 1.92 -3.49
CA TYR A 202 21.09 3.08 -4.00
C TYR A 202 21.32 4.15 -2.91
N PRO A 203 22.49 4.81 -2.86
CA PRO A 203 23.74 4.38 -3.51
C PRO A 203 24.11 2.95 -3.07
N ALA A 204 24.53 2.14 -4.04
CA ALA A 204 24.91 0.76 -3.79
C ALA A 204 26.31 0.76 -3.18
N GLU A 205 26.39 0.59 -1.86
CA GLU A 205 27.66 0.43 -1.14
C GLU A 205 27.82 -1.04 -0.72
N PRO A 206 28.71 -1.82 -1.36
CA PRO A 206 28.94 -3.21 -1.02
C PRO A 206 29.40 -3.35 0.45
N GLY A 207 28.73 -4.19 1.22
CA GLY A 207 29.13 -4.54 2.59
C GLY A 207 28.77 -3.54 3.69
N LEU A 208 28.13 -2.40 3.37
CA LEU A 208 27.77 -1.35 4.35
C LEU A 208 26.27 -1.18 4.58
N ASN A 209 25.43 -1.91 3.85
CA ASN A 209 23.98 -1.75 3.89
C ASN A 209 23.30 -2.99 4.50
N PRO A 210 23.35 -3.17 5.84
CA PRO A 210 22.64 -4.27 6.48
C PRO A 210 21.14 -4.14 6.22
N ALA A 211 20.47 -5.27 5.97
CA ALA A 211 19.03 -5.30 5.77
C ALA A 211 18.33 -4.78 7.04
N ALA A 212 17.45 -3.80 6.89
CA ALA A 212 16.68 -3.21 7.96
C ALA A 212 15.27 -3.81 8.01
N PRO A 213 14.76 -4.25 9.19
CA PRO A 213 13.41 -4.77 9.32
C PRO A 213 12.36 -3.65 9.22
N VAL A 214 11.38 -3.89 8.36
CA VAL A 214 10.23 -3.01 8.12
C VAL A 214 8.96 -3.79 8.41
N LYS A 215 8.15 -3.27 9.32
CA LYS A 215 6.85 -3.85 9.66
C LYS A 215 5.81 -2.77 9.84
N GLY A 216 4.62 -2.95 9.26
CA GLY A 216 3.55 -1.96 9.40
C GLY A 216 2.31 -2.23 8.57
N LEU A 217 1.40 -1.26 8.64
CA LEU A 217 0.21 -1.18 7.80
C LEU A 217 0.37 -0.02 6.81
N LEU A 218 0.19 -0.32 5.53
CA LEU A 218 0.25 0.64 4.43
C LEU A 218 -1.13 0.71 3.76
N ARG A 219 -1.75 1.88 3.73
CA ARG A 219 -2.99 2.12 2.98
C ARG A 219 -2.68 2.97 1.76
N MET A 220 -2.95 2.43 0.58
CA MET A 220 -2.74 3.10 -0.71
C MET A 220 -4.07 3.22 -1.45
N LYS A 221 -4.09 4.06 -2.48
CA LYS A 221 -5.26 4.24 -3.34
C LYS A 221 -4.86 4.13 -4.80
N TYR A 222 -5.56 3.29 -5.52
CA TYR A 222 -5.58 3.22 -6.97
C TYR A 222 -6.72 4.06 -7.52
N ARG A 223 -6.47 4.70 -8.65
CA ARG A 223 -7.43 5.45 -9.44
C ARG A 223 -7.28 5.05 -10.90
N GLU A 224 -8.37 4.65 -11.52
CA GLU A 224 -8.40 4.31 -12.95
C GLU A 224 -7.96 5.52 -13.79
N LEU A 225 -7.10 5.28 -14.79
CA LEU A 225 -6.46 6.27 -15.67
C LEU A 225 -7.07 6.20 -17.08
#